data_AF-A0A249LHD7-F1
#
_entry.id   AF-A0A249LHD7-F1
#
_cell.length_a   1.000
_cell.length_b   1.000
_cell.length_c   1.000
_cell.angle_alpha   90.00
_cell.angle_beta   90.00
_cell.angle_gamma   90.00
#
_symmetry.space_group_name_H-M   'P 1'
#
loop_
_entity.id
_entity.type
_entity.pdbx_description
1 polymer ?
#
loop_
_entity_poly.entity_id
_entity_poly.type
_entity_poly.pdbx_seq_one_letter_code
_entity_poly.pdbx_strand_id
1 'polypeptide(L)'
;MSKTLLVIFTLLLSITPAKAIEVPATFNFQGTGYGHGVGLSQIGARGKALAGESANSILSYYYSGTQIVSLSDNQNIRVNIGHLLPQATLKSGVQGSVLNLYVGDVGEDLLAIPAASLTSKSGISFIQQGSKVSAYIVTGKNSQLIGTSPTWSTRWSGTRYLEGAPSTVSLKVNSKSVKYRYGQIQVKSVKAPIIGHRMEITNTVRIHDEYLFGISEVPSSWPTQALIAQGIASRSYALSKVGIPKRACDCNVYNNISDQAFVGISKEIEPIYGPMWKAAVQASSTSESTGEVITLNNLPITAFFTSSSGGQTETSVNAWGQERSFTTSVADPYSQDPVLNPRFFTWNRALDQAILAKAFLLIDVVSLSINSRNTTGTVATITATSSDGKTSTLRGETFRSRTQLPSAWFNLI
;
A
#
# COMPACT_ATOMS: atom_id res chain seq x y z
N MET A 1 -96.71 -14.14 -5.86
CA MET A 1 -95.52 -14.26 -4.98
C MET A 1 -94.42 -14.96 -5.77
N SER A 2 -93.44 -14.22 -6.29
CA SER A 2 -92.27 -14.78 -6.97
C SER A 2 -91.03 -14.24 -6.26
N LYS A 3 -90.20 -15.12 -5.72
CA LYS A 3 -88.91 -14.77 -5.10
C LYS A 3 -87.80 -15.35 -5.96
N THR A 4 -87.10 -14.46 -6.68
CA THR A 4 -85.89 -14.78 -7.43
C THR A 4 -84.72 -14.85 -6.45
N LEU A 5 -84.04 -16.01 -6.38
CA LEU A 5 -82.86 -16.22 -5.56
C LEU A 5 -81.61 -15.93 -6.41
N LEU A 6 -80.87 -14.87 -6.04
CA LEU A 6 -79.62 -14.49 -6.68
C LEU A 6 -78.46 -15.27 -6.04
N VAL A 7 -77.80 -16.15 -6.80
CA VAL A 7 -76.60 -16.88 -6.35
C VAL A 7 -75.37 -16.06 -6.72
N ILE A 8 -74.63 -15.59 -5.71
CA ILE A 8 -73.34 -14.90 -5.87
C ILE A 8 -72.24 -15.96 -5.90
N PHE A 9 -71.54 -16.07 -7.03
CA PHE A 9 -70.39 -16.96 -7.19
C PHE A 9 -69.12 -16.21 -6.74
N THR A 10 -68.63 -16.52 -5.54
CA THR A 10 -67.36 -15.99 -5.04
C THR A 10 -66.19 -16.72 -5.71
N LEU A 11 -65.53 -16.03 -6.64
CA LEU A 11 -64.30 -16.51 -7.28
C LEU A 11 -63.16 -16.44 -6.25
N LEU A 12 -62.82 -17.58 -5.63
CA LEU A 12 -61.62 -17.70 -4.81
C LEU A 12 -60.38 -17.67 -5.73
N LEU A 13 -59.73 -16.50 -5.83
CA LEU A 13 -58.37 -16.43 -6.35
C LEU A 13 -57.42 -17.14 -5.37
N SER A 14 -56.91 -18.30 -5.76
CA SER A 14 -55.77 -18.93 -5.11
C SER A 14 -54.52 -18.09 -5.33
N ILE A 15 -54.22 -17.18 -4.40
CA ILE A 15 -52.94 -16.48 -4.35
C ILE A 15 -51.89 -17.51 -3.92
N THR A 16 -51.14 -18.06 -4.87
CA THR A 16 -49.93 -18.81 -4.53
C THR A 16 -48.96 -17.84 -3.86
N PRO A 17 -48.49 -18.10 -2.63
CA PRO A 17 -47.49 -17.23 -2.01
C PRO A 17 -46.28 -17.19 -2.93
N ALA A 18 -45.90 -15.99 -3.35
CA ALA A 18 -44.65 -15.80 -4.09
C ALA A 18 -43.53 -16.42 -3.26
N LYS A 19 -42.82 -17.39 -3.84
CA LYS A 19 -41.71 -18.06 -3.16
C LYS A 19 -40.68 -17.00 -2.85
N ALA A 20 -40.46 -16.70 -1.56
CA ALA A 20 -39.47 -15.72 -1.14
C ALA A 20 -38.12 -16.14 -1.73
N ILE A 21 -37.44 -15.21 -2.41
CA ILE A 21 -36.13 -15.49 -2.98
C ILE A 21 -35.18 -15.73 -1.81
N GLU A 22 -34.60 -16.94 -1.76
CA GLU A 22 -33.63 -17.29 -0.74
C GLU A 22 -32.32 -16.54 -1.01
N VAL A 23 -31.92 -15.68 -0.07
CA VAL A 23 -30.67 -14.91 -0.15
C VAL A 23 -29.58 -15.70 0.56
N PRO A 24 -28.51 -16.15 -0.14
CA PRO A 24 -27.43 -16.89 0.51
C PRO A 24 -26.71 -16.04 1.57
N ALA A 25 -26.43 -16.65 2.72
CA ALA A 25 -25.66 -15.98 3.77
C ALA A 25 -24.18 -15.79 3.40
N THR A 26 -23.62 -16.73 2.61
CA THR A 26 -22.22 -16.72 2.18
C THR A 26 -22.07 -17.26 0.77
N PHE A 27 -20.98 -16.89 0.11
CA PHE A 27 -20.51 -17.49 -1.15
C PHE A 27 -19.07 -17.98 -0.98
N ASN A 28 -18.77 -19.18 -1.47
CA ASN A 28 -17.46 -19.79 -1.32
C ASN A 28 -16.62 -19.62 -2.58
N PHE A 29 -15.33 -19.37 -2.35
CA PHE A 29 -14.34 -19.12 -3.37
C PHE A 29 -13.11 -19.99 -3.12
N GLN A 30 -12.58 -20.56 -4.20
CA GLN A 30 -11.28 -21.21 -4.21
C GLN A 30 -10.39 -20.52 -5.23
N GLY A 31 -9.12 -20.29 -4.90
CA GLY A 31 -8.20 -19.62 -5.80
C GLY A 31 -6.73 -19.85 -5.50
N THR A 32 -5.88 -19.16 -6.26
CA THR A 32 -4.41 -19.23 -6.17
C THR A 32 -3.82 -17.81 -6.20
N GLY A 33 -2.56 -17.64 -5.82
CA GLY A 33 -1.88 -16.35 -5.85
C GLY A 33 -2.33 -15.35 -4.79
N TYR A 34 -1.59 -14.24 -4.69
CA TYR A 34 -1.85 -13.15 -3.75
C TYR A 34 -1.38 -11.81 -4.32
N GLY A 35 -2.30 -10.85 -4.37
CA GLY A 35 -2.11 -9.53 -4.97
C GLY A 35 -2.72 -9.42 -6.37
N HIS A 36 -2.32 -8.38 -7.09
CA HIS A 36 -2.91 -7.98 -8.38
C HIS A 36 -2.30 -8.72 -9.58
N GLY A 37 -1.24 -9.50 -9.41
CA GLY A 37 -0.66 -10.32 -10.49
C GLY A 37 0.27 -9.58 -11.45
N VAL A 38 0.34 -8.24 -11.40
CA VAL A 38 1.07 -7.41 -12.37
C VAL A 38 2.54 -7.19 -11.97
N GLY A 39 3.45 -7.35 -12.93
CA GLY A 39 4.89 -7.07 -12.78
C GLY A 39 5.66 -8.20 -12.07
N LEU A 40 6.65 -7.85 -11.25
CA LEU A 40 7.51 -8.81 -10.56
C LEU A 40 6.69 -9.66 -9.57
N SER A 41 6.65 -10.97 -9.79
CA SER A 41 6.18 -11.92 -8.77
C SER A 41 7.25 -12.09 -7.70
N GLN A 42 6.96 -11.78 -6.45
CA GLN A 42 7.92 -11.89 -5.35
C GLN A 42 8.29 -13.35 -5.06
N ILE A 43 7.30 -14.24 -5.01
CA ILE A 43 7.55 -15.69 -4.93
C ILE A 43 8.31 -16.19 -6.16
N GLY A 44 7.97 -15.69 -7.34
CA GLY A 44 8.67 -16.02 -8.58
C GLY A 44 10.14 -15.59 -8.56
N ALA A 45 10.42 -14.37 -8.11
CA ALA A 45 11.77 -13.84 -7.91
C ALA A 45 12.57 -14.68 -6.91
N ARG A 46 11.94 -15.11 -5.80
CA ARG A 46 12.56 -16.02 -4.83
C ARG A 46 12.93 -17.35 -5.48
N GLY A 47 12.01 -17.95 -6.24
CA GLY A 47 12.24 -19.23 -6.93
C GLY A 47 13.36 -19.15 -7.97
N LYS A 48 13.35 -18.10 -8.80
CA LYS A 48 14.41 -17.82 -9.79
C LYS A 48 15.77 -17.59 -9.13
N ALA A 49 15.81 -16.85 -8.03
CA ALA A 49 17.06 -16.64 -7.28
C ALA A 49 17.59 -17.94 -6.65
N LEU A 50 16.71 -18.84 -6.18
CA LEU A 50 17.11 -20.17 -5.72
C LEU A 50 17.64 -21.05 -6.87
N ALA A 51 17.18 -20.81 -8.10
CA ALA A 51 17.69 -21.46 -9.31
C ALA A 51 19.00 -20.83 -9.83
N GLY A 52 19.57 -19.85 -9.14
CA GLY A 52 20.85 -19.23 -9.49
C GLY A 52 20.76 -18.04 -10.45
N GLU A 53 19.56 -17.55 -10.78
CA GLU A 53 19.42 -16.37 -11.63
C GLU A 53 19.87 -15.09 -10.91
N SER A 54 20.53 -14.20 -11.66
CA SER A 54 20.90 -12.87 -11.17
C SER A 54 19.68 -11.95 -11.05
N ALA A 55 19.78 -10.90 -10.24
CA ALA A 55 18.74 -9.89 -10.09
C ALA A 55 18.33 -9.28 -11.44
N ASN A 56 19.30 -8.99 -12.31
CA ASN A 56 19.02 -8.39 -13.63
C ASN A 56 18.32 -9.40 -14.56
N SER A 57 18.64 -10.70 -14.48
CA SER A 57 17.90 -11.75 -15.20
C SER A 57 16.45 -11.84 -14.73
N ILE A 58 16.24 -11.86 -13.40
CA ILE A 58 14.92 -11.90 -12.78
C ILE A 58 14.09 -10.70 -13.25
N LEU A 59 14.64 -9.50 -13.17
CA LEU A 59 13.93 -8.27 -13.55
C LEU A 59 13.64 -8.21 -15.05
N SER A 60 14.60 -8.57 -15.90
CA SER A 60 14.40 -8.59 -17.36
C SER A 60 13.31 -9.58 -17.77
N TYR A 61 13.13 -10.66 -17.01
CA TYR A 61 12.04 -11.61 -17.21
C TYR A 61 10.65 -11.00 -16.92
N TYR A 62 10.50 -10.27 -15.80
CA TYR A 62 9.19 -9.72 -15.39
C TYR A 62 8.85 -8.36 -16.03
N TYR A 63 9.86 -7.60 -16.46
CA TYR A 63 9.70 -6.29 -17.08
C TYR A 63 10.21 -6.30 -18.52
N SER A 64 9.65 -7.17 -19.36
CA SER A 64 10.09 -7.30 -20.75
C SER A 64 9.89 -5.97 -21.51
N GLY A 65 10.79 -5.69 -22.46
CA GLY A 65 10.79 -4.43 -23.22
C GLY A 65 11.35 -3.22 -22.45
N THR A 66 11.88 -3.41 -21.24
CA THR A 66 12.56 -2.36 -20.46
C THR A 66 14.08 -2.54 -20.47
N GLN A 67 14.80 -1.58 -19.90
CA GLN A 67 16.25 -1.62 -19.72
C GLN A 67 16.60 -1.34 -18.25
N ILE A 68 17.62 -2.00 -17.72
CA ILE A 68 18.19 -1.69 -16.41
C ILE A 68 19.41 -0.80 -16.66
N VAL A 69 19.35 0.43 -16.20
CA VAL A 69 20.42 1.42 -16.39
C VAL A 69 20.76 2.09 -15.06
N SER A 70 21.96 2.65 -14.98
CA SER A 70 22.37 3.46 -13.84
C SER A 70 21.77 4.86 -13.95
N LEU A 71 20.96 5.27 -12.97
CA LEU A 71 20.41 6.63 -12.86
C LEU A 71 20.68 7.22 -11.49
N SER A 72 20.68 8.56 -11.40
CA SER A 72 20.71 9.25 -10.11
C SER A 72 19.43 8.98 -9.32
N ASP A 73 19.59 8.55 -8.08
CA ASP A 73 18.52 8.22 -7.13
C ASP A 73 18.67 9.00 -5.81
N ASN A 74 19.38 10.13 -5.84
CA ASN A 74 19.57 11.01 -4.68
C ASN A 74 18.39 11.94 -4.41
N GLN A 75 17.30 11.84 -5.18
CA GLN A 75 16.12 12.67 -4.95
C GLN A 75 15.44 12.29 -3.63
N ASN A 76 14.85 13.30 -2.98
CA ASN A 76 13.99 13.04 -1.85
C ASN A 76 12.61 12.58 -2.30
N ILE A 77 12.03 11.65 -1.55
CA ILE A 77 10.65 11.22 -1.67
C ILE A 77 9.92 11.48 -0.36
N ARG A 78 8.71 12.06 -0.46
CA ARG A 78 7.85 12.34 0.69
C ARG A 78 6.88 11.17 0.89
N VAL A 79 7.13 10.39 1.95
CA VAL A 79 6.34 9.19 2.28
C VAL A 79 5.27 9.54 3.30
N ASN A 80 4.00 9.26 3.03
CA ASN A 80 2.94 9.41 4.03
C ASN A 80 3.04 8.31 5.09
N ILE A 81 3.25 8.73 6.33
CA ILE A 81 3.42 7.86 7.51
C ILE A 81 2.33 8.06 8.57
N GLY A 82 1.36 8.94 8.29
CA GLY A 82 0.18 9.18 9.10
C GLY A 82 -0.89 9.86 8.26
N HIS A 83 -2.02 9.18 8.05
CA HIS A 83 -3.06 9.61 7.12
C HIS A 83 -4.32 10.06 7.85
N LEU A 84 -4.84 11.25 7.52
CA LEU A 84 -6.09 11.82 8.04
C LEU A 84 -6.24 11.78 9.58
N LEU A 85 -5.18 12.16 10.29
CA LEU A 85 -5.11 12.03 11.74
C LEU A 85 -5.72 13.24 12.48
N PRO A 86 -6.44 13.02 13.61
CA PRO A 86 -6.85 14.09 14.51
C PRO A 86 -5.74 14.49 15.48
N GLN A 87 -4.85 13.56 15.82
CA GLN A 87 -3.72 13.78 16.72
C GLN A 87 -2.57 12.80 16.43
N ALA A 88 -1.35 13.19 16.78
CA ALA A 88 -0.18 12.30 16.78
C ALA A 88 0.88 12.81 17.77
N THR A 89 1.82 11.95 18.17
CA THR A 89 2.94 12.36 19.03
C THR A 89 4.27 11.88 18.45
N LEU A 90 5.22 12.79 18.30
CA LEU A 90 6.61 12.47 17.95
C LEU A 90 7.47 12.51 19.21
N LYS A 91 8.31 11.50 19.44
CA LYS A 91 9.21 11.44 20.60
C LYS A 91 10.66 11.28 20.17
N SER A 92 11.55 11.99 20.85
CA SER A 92 13.01 11.79 20.73
C SER A 92 13.39 10.40 21.27
N GLY A 93 14.16 9.62 20.50
CA GLY A 93 14.34 8.19 20.72
C GLY A 93 15.59 7.79 21.50
N VAL A 94 16.57 8.69 21.71
CA VAL A 94 17.84 8.37 22.36
C VAL A 94 18.18 9.44 23.41
N GLN A 95 18.89 9.07 24.47
CA GLN A 95 19.45 10.06 25.37
C GLN A 95 20.51 10.90 24.64
N GLY A 96 20.49 12.22 24.82
CA GLY A 96 21.40 13.14 24.12
C GLY A 96 21.00 13.51 22.69
N SER A 97 19.90 12.96 22.14
CA SER A 97 19.42 13.41 20.83
C SER A 97 18.65 14.71 20.90
N VAL A 98 18.85 15.53 19.86
CA VAL A 98 18.15 16.81 19.67
C VAL A 98 17.00 16.60 18.70
N LEU A 99 15.82 17.13 19.04
CA LEU A 99 14.65 17.18 18.17
C LEU A 99 14.19 18.63 18.03
N ASN A 100 14.32 19.20 16.84
CA ASN A 100 13.92 20.55 16.52
C ASN A 100 12.52 20.57 15.89
N LEU A 101 11.70 21.53 16.29
CA LEU A 101 10.40 21.85 15.72
C LEU A 101 10.47 23.20 15.01
N TYR A 102 9.95 23.26 13.79
CA TYR A 102 9.92 24.46 12.96
C TYR A 102 8.51 24.78 12.52
N VAL A 103 8.18 26.08 12.44
CA VAL A 103 6.94 26.56 11.84
C VAL A 103 7.06 26.49 10.32
N GLY A 104 6.08 25.87 9.65
CA GLY A 104 6.05 25.75 8.19
C GLY A 104 6.75 24.49 7.65
N ASP A 105 6.78 24.39 6.31
CA ASP A 105 7.59 23.41 5.58
C ASP A 105 8.96 24.03 5.31
N VAL A 106 9.98 23.59 6.06
CA VAL A 106 11.34 24.17 5.96
C VAL A 106 12.18 23.53 4.85
N GLY A 107 11.63 22.56 4.11
CA GLY A 107 12.31 21.92 2.98
C GLY A 107 13.74 21.51 3.31
N GLU A 108 14.69 21.85 2.45
CA GLU A 108 16.13 21.61 2.66
C GLU A 108 16.88 22.82 3.24
N ASP A 109 16.19 23.87 3.69
CA ASP A 109 16.83 25.05 4.29
C ASP A 109 17.47 24.66 5.64
N LEU A 110 18.79 24.43 5.64
CA LEU A 110 19.54 24.05 6.83
C LEU A 110 19.73 25.20 7.82
N LEU A 111 19.44 26.44 7.41
CA LEU A 111 19.56 27.64 8.24
C LEU A 111 18.23 28.03 8.90
N ALA A 112 17.16 27.26 8.66
CA ALA A 112 15.86 27.46 9.30
C ALA A 112 16.01 27.51 10.84
N ILE A 113 15.35 28.48 11.47
CA ILE A 113 15.43 28.68 12.92
C ILE A 113 14.31 27.86 13.60
N PRO A 114 14.63 26.98 14.56
CA PRO A 114 13.63 26.20 15.26
C PRO A 114 12.77 27.08 16.16
N ALA A 115 11.45 26.83 16.16
CA ALA A 115 10.53 27.39 17.15
C ALA A 115 10.71 26.75 18.53
N ALA A 116 11.20 25.52 18.57
CA ALA A 116 11.64 24.87 19.79
C ALA A 116 12.68 23.78 19.51
N SER A 117 13.58 23.57 20.48
CA SER A 117 14.56 22.49 20.47
C SER A 117 14.41 21.65 21.73
N LEU A 118 14.14 20.36 21.54
CA LEU A 118 13.90 19.41 22.62
C LEU A 118 15.14 18.54 22.81
N THR A 119 15.56 18.38 24.07
CA THR A 119 16.54 17.39 24.50
C THR A 119 15.81 16.23 25.22
N SER A 120 16.53 15.18 25.61
CA SER A 120 15.98 13.87 26.01
C SER A 120 14.73 13.89 26.91
N LYS A 121 13.86 12.87 26.74
CA LYS A 121 12.60 12.61 27.49
C LYS A 121 11.40 13.49 27.15
N SER A 122 11.53 14.42 26.21
CA SER A 122 10.40 15.21 25.70
C SER A 122 9.88 14.71 24.35
N GLY A 123 8.61 15.00 24.07
CA GLY A 123 7.96 14.74 22.78
C GLY A 123 7.17 15.94 22.30
N ILE A 124 6.69 15.88 21.07
CA ILE A 124 5.85 16.89 20.45
C ILE A 124 4.49 16.23 20.16
N SER A 125 3.43 16.74 20.79
CA SER A 125 2.06 16.34 20.49
C SER A 125 1.46 17.31 19.47
N PHE A 126 0.94 16.77 18.38
CA PHE A 126 0.24 17.51 17.34
C PHE A 126 -1.26 17.24 17.46
N ILE A 127 -2.06 18.30 17.46
CA ILE A 127 -3.52 18.22 17.56
C ILE A 127 -4.14 19.07 16.45
N GLN A 128 -5.02 18.47 15.65
CA GLN A 128 -5.75 19.14 14.58
C GLN A 128 -6.71 20.19 15.16
N GLN A 129 -6.68 21.41 14.61
CA GLN A 129 -7.48 22.57 15.04
C GLN A 129 -7.96 23.37 13.81
N GLY A 130 -9.19 23.13 13.35
CA GLY A 130 -9.70 23.78 12.14
C GLY A 130 -8.80 23.48 10.95
N SER A 131 -8.31 24.50 10.23
CA SER A 131 -7.36 24.36 9.12
C SER A 131 -5.88 24.35 9.55
N LYS A 132 -5.61 24.29 10.86
CA LYS A 132 -4.27 24.35 11.45
C LYS A 132 -4.00 23.19 12.40
N VAL A 133 -2.76 23.08 12.86
CA VAL A 133 -2.30 22.08 13.82
C VAL A 133 -1.65 22.81 14.98
N SER A 134 -2.07 22.52 16.19
CA SER A 134 -1.39 22.97 17.40
C SER A 134 -0.27 21.99 17.77
N ALA A 135 0.91 22.52 18.10
CA ALA A 135 2.06 21.74 18.54
C ALA A 135 2.35 22.01 20.03
N TYR A 136 2.39 20.95 20.82
CA TYR A 136 2.68 21.00 22.26
C TYR A 136 3.96 20.24 22.56
N ILE A 137 4.89 20.84 23.31
CA ILE A 137 5.98 20.08 23.92
C ILE A 137 5.42 19.35 25.14
N VAL A 138 5.66 18.05 25.21
CA VAL A 138 5.22 17.17 26.29
C VAL A 138 6.43 16.62 27.02
N THR A 139 6.50 16.88 28.33
CA THR A 139 7.55 16.40 29.23
C THR A 139 6.89 15.78 30.46
N GLY A 140 6.93 14.44 30.57
CA GLY A 140 6.20 13.73 31.62
C GLY A 140 4.69 13.97 31.53
N LYS A 141 4.11 14.55 32.58
CA LYS A 141 2.69 14.94 32.64
C LYS A 141 2.42 16.38 32.17
N ASN A 142 3.47 17.16 31.94
CA ASN A 142 3.35 18.58 31.59
C ASN A 142 3.29 18.74 30.07
N SER A 143 2.47 19.69 29.61
CA SER A 143 2.37 20.08 28.20
C SER A 143 2.40 21.61 28.04
N GLN A 144 3.20 22.11 27.11
CA GLN A 144 3.29 23.53 26.77
C GLN A 144 2.95 23.74 25.30
N LEU A 145 2.00 24.62 25.01
CA LEU A 145 1.70 25.03 23.63
C LEU A 145 2.84 25.88 23.08
N ILE A 146 3.36 25.51 21.90
CA ILE A 146 4.36 26.30 21.18
C ILE A 146 3.70 27.21 20.16
N GLY A 147 2.64 26.74 19.50
CA GLY A 147 1.85 27.54 18.57
C GLY A 147 0.88 26.71 17.76
N THR A 148 0.20 27.39 16.83
CA THR A 148 -0.80 26.79 15.93
C THR A 148 -0.55 27.25 14.49
N SER A 149 -0.20 26.32 13.61
CA SER A 149 0.23 26.57 12.23
C SER A 149 -0.42 25.57 11.25
N PRO A 150 -0.70 25.92 9.98
CA PRO A 150 -1.15 24.95 8.98
C PRO A 150 -0.11 23.86 8.69
N THR A 151 1.17 24.12 8.95
CA THR A 151 2.27 23.18 8.71
C THR A 151 3.36 23.31 9.75
N TRP A 152 3.96 22.18 10.11
CA TRP A 152 5.13 22.07 10.97
C TRP A 152 6.16 21.15 10.30
N SER A 153 7.42 21.36 10.60
CA SER A 153 8.50 20.45 10.26
C SER A 153 9.28 20.05 11.52
N THR A 154 9.83 18.86 11.51
CA THR A 154 10.68 18.35 12.59
C THR A 154 11.94 17.71 12.03
N ARG A 155 13.08 18.01 12.66
CA ARG A 155 14.40 17.46 12.30
C ARG A 155 15.08 16.97 13.57
N TRP A 156 15.84 15.88 13.48
CA TRP A 156 16.53 15.29 14.63
C TRP A 156 17.99 14.97 14.34
N SER A 157 18.80 14.96 15.39
CA SER A 157 20.25 14.86 15.30
C SER A 157 20.71 13.56 14.63
N GLY A 158 21.81 13.66 13.88
CA GLY A 158 22.41 12.54 13.16
C GLY A 158 21.70 12.19 11.85
N THR A 159 20.88 13.10 11.32
CA THR A 159 20.31 13.04 9.97
C THR A 159 21.01 14.05 9.07
N ARG A 160 20.75 13.99 7.75
CA ARG A 160 21.24 15.02 6.81
C ARG A 160 20.72 16.44 7.10
N TYR A 161 19.67 16.56 7.92
CA TYR A 161 19.01 17.83 8.21
C TYR A 161 19.39 18.45 9.55
N LEU A 162 20.06 17.69 10.43
CA LEU A 162 20.52 18.18 11.72
C LEU A 162 21.71 17.35 12.19
N GLU A 163 22.86 18.00 12.34
CA GLU A 163 24.08 17.38 12.84
C GLU A 163 23.94 16.87 14.29
N GLY A 164 24.85 15.99 14.69
CA GLY A 164 24.92 15.40 16.02
C GLY A 164 24.91 13.87 15.99
N ALA A 165 24.82 13.26 17.17
CA ALA A 165 24.88 11.81 17.30
C ALA A 165 23.70 11.13 16.56
N PRO A 166 23.95 9.99 15.86
CA PRO A 166 22.92 9.16 15.28
C PRO A 166 21.78 8.89 16.26
N SER A 167 20.56 9.26 15.88
CA SER A 167 19.39 9.08 16.73
C SER A 167 18.16 8.67 15.94
N THR A 168 17.09 8.32 16.66
CA THR A 168 15.80 7.99 16.06
C THR A 168 14.70 8.84 16.67
N VAL A 169 13.60 9.00 15.94
CA VAL A 169 12.35 9.51 16.47
C VAL A 169 11.27 8.44 16.40
N SER A 170 10.37 8.43 17.38
CA SER A 170 9.21 7.53 17.39
C SER A 170 7.94 8.32 17.12
N LEU A 171 7.26 8.04 16.01
CA LEU A 171 5.93 8.56 15.74
C LEU A 171 4.91 7.59 16.34
N LYS A 172 4.14 8.08 17.30
CA LYS A 172 3.00 7.39 17.88
C LYS A 172 1.70 7.92 17.28
N VAL A 173 0.92 7.01 16.70
CA VAL A 173 -0.43 7.24 16.20
C VAL A 173 -1.33 6.18 16.83
N ASN A 174 -2.31 6.62 17.61
CA ASN A 174 -3.15 5.74 18.43
C ASN A 174 -2.27 4.83 19.32
N SER A 175 -2.43 3.51 19.23
CA SER A 175 -1.64 2.52 19.96
C SER A 175 -0.35 2.11 19.24
N LYS A 176 -0.15 2.50 17.98
CA LYS A 176 1.00 2.07 17.16
C LYS A 176 2.13 3.09 17.25
N SER A 177 3.36 2.60 17.36
CA SER A 177 4.58 3.42 17.39
C SER A 177 5.57 2.90 16.34
N VAL A 178 6.01 3.77 15.44
CA VAL A 178 7.00 3.46 14.40
C VAL A 178 8.23 4.34 14.58
N LYS A 179 9.42 3.76 14.41
CA LYS A 179 10.70 4.46 14.59
C LYS A 179 11.30 4.86 13.24
N TYR A 180 11.85 6.06 13.17
CA TYR A 180 12.53 6.59 11.99
C TYR A 180 13.94 7.01 12.35
N ARG A 181 14.91 6.56 11.52
CA ARG A 181 16.32 6.92 11.62
C ARG A 181 16.69 8.08 10.73
N TYR A 182 16.10 8.12 9.53
CA TYR A 182 16.44 9.03 8.46
C TYR A 182 15.28 9.95 8.11
N GLY A 183 15.62 11.06 7.47
CA GLY A 183 14.68 12.02 6.95
C GLY A 183 14.38 13.20 7.87
N GLN A 184 13.30 13.88 7.55
CA GLN A 184 12.66 14.91 8.35
C GLN A 184 11.14 14.71 8.24
N ILE A 185 10.40 15.04 9.31
CA ILE A 185 8.95 14.81 9.35
C ILE A 185 8.20 16.12 9.20
N GLN A 186 7.29 16.18 8.22
CA GLN A 186 6.32 17.25 8.06
C GLN A 186 4.97 16.84 8.64
N VAL A 187 4.28 17.79 9.27
CA VAL A 187 2.89 17.66 9.74
C VAL A 187 2.09 18.78 9.11
N LYS A 188 1.08 18.44 8.31
CA LYS A 188 0.29 19.42 7.55
C LYS A 188 -1.19 19.17 7.70
N SER A 189 -1.96 20.23 7.92
CA SER A 189 -3.41 20.15 7.80
C SER A 189 -3.83 20.16 6.33
N VAL A 190 -4.57 19.13 5.91
CA VAL A 190 -5.17 19.04 4.58
C VAL A 190 -6.69 18.99 4.71
N LYS A 191 -7.40 19.48 3.69
CA LYS A 191 -8.86 19.38 3.63
C LYS A 191 -9.24 18.03 3.04
N ALA A 192 -9.81 17.15 3.87
CA ALA A 192 -10.33 15.87 3.42
C ALA A 192 -11.80 15.99 3.00
N PRO A 193 -12.23 15.27 1.95
CA PRO A 193 -13.65 15.15 1.63
C PRO A 193 -14.44 14.61 2.83
N ILE A 194 -15.66 15.13 3.04
CA ILE A 194 -16.63 14.66 4.06
C ILE A 194 -16.24 14.99 5.51
N ILE A 195 -15.04 14.65 5.96
CA ILE A 195 -14.65 14.74 7.39
C ILE A 195 -13.96 16.05 7.78
N GLY A 196 -13.77 16.96 6.82
CA GLY A 196 -13.13 18.26 7.04
C GLY A 196 -11.61 18.19 7.12
N HIS A 197 -10.99 19.13 7.82
CA HIS A 197 -9.53 19.17 7.91
C HIS A 197 -8.96 18.07 8.82
N ARG A 198 -7.89 17.43 8.36
CA ARG A 198 -7.13 16.42 9.10
C ARG A 198 -5.63 16.57 8.86
N MET A 199 -4.83 15.96 9.73
CA MET A 199 -3.38 16.00 9.60
C MET A 199 -2.89 14.87 8.71
N GLU A 200 -2.06 15.22 7.75
CA GLU A 200 -1.14 14.32 7.08
C GLU A 200 0.24 14.47 7.74
N ILE A 201 0.90 13.34 7.96
CA ILE A 201 2.26 13.29 8.48
C ILE A 201 3.11 12.55 7.45
N THR A 202 4.19 13.19 7.03
CA THR A 202 5.08 12.63 6.02
C THR A 202 6.52 12.61 6.49
N ASN A 203 7.29 11.60 6.06
CA ASN A 203 8.74 11.56 6.21
C ASN A 203 9.37 11.82 4.85
N THR A 204 10.18 12.87 4.76
CA THR A 204 10.96 13.19 3.55
C THR A 204 12.34 12.54 3.68
N VAL A 205 12.60 11.53 2.85
CA VAL A 205 13.82 10.70 2.86
C VAL A 205 14.43 10.64 1.47
N ARG A 206 15.75 10.50 1.38
CA ARG A 206 16.49 10.25 0.14
C ARG A 206 16.23 8.84 -0.35
N ILE A 207 15.99 8.67 -1.65
CA ILE A 207 15.68 7.35 -2.21
C ILE A 207 16.85 6.38 -2.00
N HIS A 208 18.05 6.78 -2.41
CA HIS A 208 19.28 5.96 -2.45
C HIS A 208 19.50 5.06 -1.21
N ASP A 209 19.52 5.64 -0.01
CA ASP A 209 20.02 4.99 1.21
C ASP A 209 19.25 5.38 2.48
N GLU A 210 18.06 5.98 2.35
CA GLU A 210 17.18 6.28 3.49
C GLU A 210 15.82 5.62 3.30
N TYR A 211 15.20 5.82 2.14
CA TYR A 211 13.92 5.21 1.78
C TYR A 211 14.04 3.70 1.59
N LEU A 212 14.99 3.25 0.75
CA LEU A 212 15.12 1.85 0.36
C LEU A 212 15.47 0.95 1.54
N PHE A 213 16.23 1.43 2.53
CA PHE A 213 16.49 0.67 3.76
C PHE A 213 15.23 0.39 4.59
N GLY A 214 14.18 1.20 4.44
CA GLY A 214 12.91 1.02 5.14
C GLY A 214 11.84 0.26 4.36
N ILE A 215 12.13 -0.21 3.14
CA ILE A 215 11.19 -0.99 2.33
C ILE A 215 11.06 -2.42 2.85
N SER A 216 9.83 -2.84 3.14
CA SER A 216 9.52 -4.14 3.76
C SER A 216 8.50 -4.93 2.96
N GLU A 217 8.82 -5.17 1.69
CA GLU A 217 7.97 -5.88 0.72
C GLU A 217 8.19 -7.39 0.73
N VAL A 218 9.43 -7.83 0.97
CA VAL A 218 9.82 -9.24 1.04
C VAL A 218 10.59 -9.52 2.34
N PRO A 219 10.54 -10.74 2.90
CA PRO A 219 11.38 -11.13 4.04
C PRO A 219 12.87 -10.94 3.76
N SER A 220 13.61 -10.36 4.71
CA SER A 220 15.05 -10.13 4.54
C SER A 220 15.90 -11.41 4.54
N SER A 221 15.28 -12.55 4.91
CA SER A 221 15.90 -13.88 4.86
C SER A 221 15.86 -14.55 3.48
N TRP A 222 15.26 -13.88 2.49
CA TRP A 222 15.20 -14.41 1.13
C TRP A 222 16.57 -14.39 0.43
N PRO A 223 16.75 -15.18 -0.64
CA PRO A 223 18.01 -15.24 -1.38
C PRO A 223 18.46 -13.86 -1.86
N THR A 224 19.76 -13.59 -1.80
CA THR A 224 20.36 -12.28 -2.09
C THR A 224 19.91 -11.68 -3.42
N GLN A 225 19.87 -12.47 -4.50
CA GLN A 225 19.46 -11.97 -5.82
C GLN A 225 17.98 -11.56 -5.89
N ALA A 226 17.10 -12.18 -5.10
CA ALA A 226 15.71 -11.75 -4.96
C ALA A 226 15.59 -10.43 -4.17
N LEU A 227 16.43 -10.25 -3.14
CA LEU A 227 16.49 -8.99 -2.38
C LEU A 227 17.01 -7.84 -3.25
N ILE A 228 18.07 -8.07 -4.05
CA ILE A 228 18.61 -7.08 -4.99
C ILE A 228 17.55 -6.71 -6.03
N ALA A 229 16.88 -7.71 -6.64
CA ALA A 229 15.80 -7.48 -7.59
C ALA A 229 14.66 -6.63 -6.99
N GLN A 230 14.23 -6.95 -5.77
CA GLN A 230 13.21 -6.16 -5.07
C GLN A 230 13.70 -4.73 -4.78
N GLY A 231 14.97 -4.54 -4.40
CA GLY A 231 15.57 -3.23 -4.18
C GLY A 231 15.55 -2.35 -5.44
N ILE A 232 15.95 -2.90 -6.59
CA ILE A 232 15.91 -2.23 -7.89
C ILE A 232 14.47 -1.90 -8.31
N ALA A 233 13.55 -2.85 -8.17
CA ALA A 233 12.13 -2.61 -8.47
C ALA A 233 11.56 -1.49 -7.58
N SER A 234 11.88 -1.51 -6.27
CA SER A 234 11.43 -0.48 -5.34
C SER A 234 12.04 0.89 -5.62
N ARG A 235 13.31 0.96 -6.01
CA ARG A 235 13.96 2.20 -6.47
C ARG A 235 13.26 2.77 -7.70
N SER A 236 13.00 1.91 -8.69
CA SER A 236 12.33 2.29 -9.94
C SER A 236 10.92 2.83 -9.68
N TYR A 237 10.14 2.14 -8.83
CA TYR A 237 8.83 2.60 -8.40
C TYR A 237 8.92 4.00 -7.76
N ALA A 238 9.80 4.18 -6.77
CA ALA A 238 9.98 5.44 -6.07
C ALA A 238 10.33 6.60 -7.02
N LEU A 239 11.29 6.38 -7.93
CA LEU A 239 11.69 7.36 -8.94
C LEU A 239 10.59 7.69 -9.94
N SER A 240 9.66 6.76 -10.22
CA SER A 240 8.49 7.07 -11.04
C SER A 240 7.44 7.94 -10.33
N LYS A 241 7.57 8.14 -9.00
CA LYS A 241 6.63 8.89 -8.15
C LYS A 241 7.19 10.21 -7.61
N VAL A 242 8.49 10.46 -7.75
CA VAL A 242 9.07 11.76 -7.34
C VAL A 242 8.51 12.91 -8.18
N GLY A 243 8.57 14.11 -7.63
CA GLY A 243 7.97 15.31 -8.20
C GLY A 243 7.00 15.96 -7.22
N ILE A 244 5.97 16.63 -7.74
CA ILE A 244 5.02 17.40 -6.93
C ILE A 244 4.19 16.44 -6.04
N PRO A 245 4.23 16.59 -4.70
CA PRO A 245 3.43 15.76 -3.80
C PRO A 245 1.93 15.85 -4.08
N LYS A 246 1.22 14.73 -3.95
CA LYS A 246 -0.24 14.66 -4.03
C LYS A 246 -0.85 15.52 -2.92
N ARG A 247 -1.71 16.47 -3.28
CA ARG A 247 -2.38 17.37 -2.32
C ARG A 247 -3.17 16.64 -1.23
N ALA A 248 -3.75 15.47 -1.57
CA ALA A 248 -4.63 14.72 -0.68
C ALA A 248 -3.91 14.05 0.52
N CYS A 249 -2.61 13.75 0.39
CA CYS A 249 -1.81 13.12 1.46
C CYS A 249 -0.54 13.91 1.80
N ASP A 250 -0.34 15.05 1.13
CA ASP A 250 0.92 15.79 1.09
C ASP A 250 2.12 14.89 0.79
N CYS A 251 1.98 13.90 -0.10
CA CYS A 251 2.97 12.83 -0.27
C CYS A 251 3.19 12.43 -1.72
N ASN A 252 4.38 11.91 -2.04
CA ASN A 252 4.63 11.20 -3.29
C ASN A 252 4.07 9.78 -3.22
N VAL A 253 4.31 9.09 -2.10
CA VAL A 253 3.90 7.68 -1.88
C VAL A 253 3.32 7.47 -0.48
N TYR A 254 2.39 6.52 -0.36
CA TYR A 254 1.96 5.97 0.93
C TYR A 254 2.93 4.90 1.42
N ASN A 255 2.96 4.67 2.73
CA ASN A 255 3.80 3.65 3.37
C ASN A 255 3.16 2.24 3.45
N ASN A 256 2.13 1.98 2.66
CA ASN A 256 1.34 0.74 2.70
C ASN A 256 1.02 0.24 1.30
N ILE A 257 0.18 -0.80 1.20
CA ILE A 257 -0.22 -1.48 -0.05
C ILE A 257 -0.78 -0.57 -1.16
N SER A 258 -1.13 0.68 -0.85
CA SER A 258 -1.52 1.68 -1.87
C SER A 258 -0.34 2.12 -2.73
N ASP A 259 0.89 2.01 -2.21
CA ASP A 259 2.15 2.28 -2.91
C ASP A 259 3.18 1.20 -2.49
N GLN A 260 4.01 1.47 -1.47
CA GLN A 260 5.00 0.50 -0.99
C GLN A 260 5.04 0.44 0.54
N ALA A 261 5.25 -0.75 1.08
CA ALA A 261 5.41 -1.00 2.51
C ALA A 261 6.71 -0.36 3.03
N PHE A 262 6.60 0.85 3.61
CA PHE A 262 7.71 1.57 4.23
C PHE A 262 7.54 1.57 5.76
N VAL A 263 8.45 0.92 6.47
CA VAL A 263 8.33 0.64 7.91
C VAL A 263 9.30 1.45 8.77
N GLY A 264 9.92 2.48 8.19
CA GLY A 264 10.97 3.25 8.85
C GLY A 264 12.20 2.37 9.11
N ILE A 265 12.80 2.47 10.29
CA ILE A 265 14.05 1.76 10.59
C ILE A 265 13.85 0.26 10.85
N SER A 266 12.62 -0.22 11.10
CA SER A 266 12.42 -1.57 11.64
C SER A 266 12.95 -2.68 10.74
N LYS A 267 12.95 -2.45 9.42
CA LYS A 267 13.51 -3.36 8.42
C LYS A 267 15.03 -3.49 8.54
N GLU A 268 15.72 -2.36 8.60
CA GLU A 268 17.18 -2.29 8.70
C GLU A 268 17.69 -2.94 9.99
N ILE A 269 16.94 -2.84 11.09
CA ILE A 269 17.32 -3.38 12.40
C ILE A 269 16.72 -4.75 12.71
N GLU A 270 16.14 -5.45 11.72
CA GLU A 270 15.70 -6.83 11.91
C GLU A 270 16.87 -7.66 12.46
N PRO A 271 16.68 -8.40 13.57
CA PRO A 271 17.72 -9.28 14.09
C PRO A 271 18.17 -10.26 13.01
N ILE A 272 19.48 -10.41 12.84
CA ILE A 272 20.15 -11.30 11.88
C ILE A 272 20.00 -10.85 10.41
N TYR A 273 18.79 -10.61 9.93
CA TYR A 273 18.52 -10.44 8.50
C TYR A 273 18.47 -8.99 8.01
N GLY A 274 18.30 -8.00 8.89
CA GLY A 274 18.32 -6.58 8.52
C GLY A 274 19.59 -6.16 7.75
N PRO A 275 20.80 -6.60 8.18
CA PRO A 275 22.03 -6.38 7.43
C PRO A 275 22.01 -6.96 6.01
N MET A 276 21.33 -8.09 5.78
CA MET A 276 21.22 -8.69 4.43
C MET A 276 20.37 -7.84 3.50
N TRP A 277 19.24 -7.31 4.00
CA TRP A 277 18.43 -6.36 3.22
C TRP A 277 19.23 -5.10 2.87
N LYS A 278 19.89 -4.50 3.87
CA LYS A 278 20.72 -3.31 3.67
C LYS A 278 21.82 -3.56 2.64
N ALA A 279 22.53 -4.68 2.74
CA ALA A 279 23.57 -5.08 1.80
C ALA A 279 23.02 -5.31 0.39
N ALA A 280 21.83 -5.87 0.23
CA ALA A 280 21.19 -6.04 -1.08
C ALA A 280 20.80 -4.70 -1.72
N VAL A 281 20.29 -3.75 -0.94
CA VAL A 281 20.03 -2.39 -1.43
C VAL A 281 21.34 -1.74 -1.89
N GLN A 282 22.41 -1.84 -1.09
CA GLN A 282 23.73 -1.30 -1.43
C GLN A 282 24.35 -1.99 -2.67
N ALA A 283 24.15 -3.30 -2.82
CA ALA A 283 24.64 -4.05 -3.98
C ALA A 283 23.95 -3.65 -5.30
N SER A 284 22.77 -3.02 -5.22
CA SER A 284 22.08 -2.43 -6.38
C SER A 284 22.44 -0.96 -6.65
N SER A 285 23.36 -0.39 -5.85
CA SER A 285 23.90 0.95 -6.08
C SER A 285 25.12 0.90 -7.00
N THR A 286 25.24 1.85 -7.93
CA THR A 286 26.35 1.95 -8.87
C THR A 286 27.37 3.02 -8.49
N SER A 287 26.99 3.94 -7.61
CA SER A 287 27.87 4.90 -6.92
C SER A 287 27.21 5.36 -5.62
N GLU A 288 27.79 6.34 -4.92
CA GLU A 288 27.17 7.00 -3.75
C GLU A 288 25.90 7.83 -4.08
N SER A 289 25.57 7.98 -5.37
CA SER A 289 24.50 8.87 -5.84
C SER A 289 23.68 8.31 -7.01
N THR A 290 23.96 7.07 -7.39
CA THR A 290 23.32 6.39 -8.51
C THR A 290 23.06 4.92 -8.16
N GLY A 291 22.01 4.36 -8.75
CA GLY A 291 21.70 2.94 -8.61
C GLY A 291 21.07 2.38 -9.89
N GLU A 292 20.96 1.06 -9.92
CA GLU A 292 20.26 0.36 -11.00
C GLU A 292 18.76 0.65 -10.95
N VAL A 293 18.22 1.06 -12.10
CA VAL A 293 16.82 1.46 -12.28
C VAL A 293 16.26 0.85 -13.56
N ILE A 294 15.04 0.33 -13.48
CA ILE A 294 14.29 -0.21 -14.60
C ILE A 294 13.63 0.95 -15.33
N THR A 295 13.92 1.08 -16.63
CA THR A 295 13.51 2.21 -17.45
C THR A 295 12.85 1.75 -18.74
N LEU A 296 11.91 2.58 -19.22
CA LEU A 296 11.38 2.50 -20.57
C LEU A 296 11.61 3.87 -21.21
N ASN A 297 12.27 3.90 -22.38
CA ASN A 297 12.67 5.14 -23.04
C ASN A 297 13.46 6.09 -22.10
N ASN A 298 14.39 5.52 -21.31
CA ASN A 298 15.21 6.22 -20.31
C ASN A 298 14.43 6.88 -19.15
N LEU A 299 13.13 6.61 -19.01
CA LEU A 299 12.32 7.07 -17.88
C LEU A 299 12.06 5.92 -16.90
N PRO A 300 12.20 6.14 -15.57
CA PRO A 300 11.87 5.12 -14.58
C PRO A 300 10.43 4.63 -14.73
N ILE A 301 10.25 3.31 -14.80
CA ILE A 301 8.90 2.73 -14.84
C ILE A 301 8.27 2.71 -13.44
N THR A 302 6.94 2.75 -13.37
CA THR A 302 6.24 2.32 -12.16
C THR A 302 6.34 0.79 -12.06
N ALA A 303 7.45 0.30 -11.50
CA ALA A 303 7.74 -1.12 -11.36
C ALA A 303 6.79 -1.79 -10.37
N PHE A 304 5.63 -2.23 -10.86
CA PHE A 304 4.66 -3.01 -10.07
C PHE A 304 5.24 -4.35 -9.66
N PHE A 305 4.85 -4.84 -8.49
CA PHE A 305 5.18 -6.17 -8.02
C PHE A 305 4.02 -6.73 -7.20
N THR A 306 3.91 -8.05 -7.15
CA THR A 306 2.84 -8.79 -6.49
C THR A 306 3.42 -9.91 -5.65
N SER A 307 2.75 -10.30 -4.57
CA SER A 307 3.27 -11.35 -3.69
C SER A 307 3.40 -12.70 -4.42
N SER A 308 2.31 -13.15 -5.04
CA SER A 308 2.30 -14.35 -5.88
C SER A 308 1.37 -14.15 -7.06
N SER A 309 1.83 -14.51 -8.25
CA SER A 309 1.08 -14.36 -9.50
C SER A 309 -0.04 -15.39 -9.69
N GLY A 310 -0.02 -16.48 -8.90
CA GLY A 310 -0.92 -17.62 -9.13
C GLY A 310 -0.53 -18.48 -10.34
N GLY A 311 0.68 -18.35 -10.87
CA GLY A 311 1.23 -19.21 -11.93
C GLY A 311 1.57 -18.46 -13.22
N GLN A 312 1.01 -17.28 -13.41
CA GLN A 312 1.29 -16.40 -14.56
C GLN A 312 0.99 -14.95 -14.18
N THR A 313 1.84 -14.02 -14.58
CA THR A 313 1.62 -12.59 -14.32
C THR A 313 0.52 -12.02 -15.22
N GLU A 314 -0.07 -10.91 -14.78
CA GLU A 314 -1.15 -10.21 -15.47
C GLU A 314 -0.67 -8.87 -16.04
N THR A 315 -1.33 -8.41 -17.10
CA THR A 315 -1.13 -7.09 -17.69
C THR A 315 -1.89 -6.01 -16.92
N SER A 316 -1.40 -4.77 -16.95
CA SER A 316 -2.09 -3.65 -16.28
C SER A 316 -3.44 -3.32 -16.91
N VAL A 317 -3.65 -3.59 -18.21
CA VAL A 317 -4.93 -3.36 -18.90
C VAL A 317 -6.01 -4.32 -18.42
N ASN A 318 -5.67 -5.58 -18.19
CA ASN A 318 -6.60 -6.57 -17.65
C ASN A 318 -6.88 -6.30 -16.16
N ALA A 319 -5.83 -6.03 -15.37
CA ALA A 319 -5.98 -5.76 -13.95
C ALA A 319 -6.72 -4.44 -13.66
N TRP A 320 -6.38 -3.34 -14.36
CA TRP A 320 -6.83 -1.99 -14.00
C TRP A 320 -7.41 -1.16 -15.14
N GLY A 321 -7.42 -1.69 -16.37
CA GLY A 321 -8.02 -1.01 -17.52
C GLY A 321 -7.16 0.04 -18.19
N GLN A 322 -5.94 0.25 -17.71
CA GLN A 322 -4.98 1.14 -18.34
C GLN A 322 -3.77 0.34 -18.78
N GLU A 323 -3.46 0.41 -20.06
CA GLU A 323 -2.31 -0.24 -20.65
C GLU A 323 -1.01 0.43 -20.20
N ARG A 324 -0.02 -0.39 -19.89
CA ARG A 324 1.37 -0.01 -19.64
C ARG A 324 2.23 -1.05 -20.34
N SER A 325 2.96 -0.62 -21.36
CA SER A 325 3.71 -1.51 -22.26
C SER A 325 4.77 -2.37 -21.57
N PHE A 326 5.28 -1.93 -20.41
CA PHE A 326 6.24 -2.68 -19.59
C PHE A 326 5.58 -3.74 -18.67
N THR A 327 4.26 -3.93 -18.76
CA THR A 327 3.55 -4.97 -17.99
C THR A 327 3.13 -6.11 -18.91
N THR A 328 3.93 -7.17 -18.92
CA THR A 328 3.71 -8.35 -19.76
C THR A 328 3.30 -9.56 -18.93
N SER A 329 2.52 -10.45 -19.55
CA SER A 329 2.21 -11.75 -18.97
C SER A 329 3.35 -12.72 -19.24
N VAL A 330 3.93 -13.26 -18.18
CA VAL A 330 4.99 -14.27 -18.22
C VAL A 330 4.65 -15.40 -17.26
N ALA A 331 5.08 -16.62 -17.58
CA ALA A 331 4.86 -17.77 -16.71
C ALA A 331 5.58 -17.60 -15.37
N ASP A 332 5.04 -18.16 -14.31
CA ASP A 332 5.65 -18.13 -12.98
C ASP A 332 5.36 -19.45 -12.25
N PRO A 333 6.04 -20.55 -12.64
CA PRO A 333 5.79 -21.87 -12.06
C PRO A 333 6.07 -21.92 -10.55
N TYR A 334 6.94 -21.04 -10.03
CA TYR A 334 7.26 -20.98 -8.61
C TYR A 334 6.09 -20.51 -7.74
N SER A 335 5.16 -19.71 -8.29
CA SER A 335 3.90 -19.39 -7.58
C SER A 335 2.98 -20.60 -7.44
N GLN A 336 3.19 -21.64 -8.25
CA GLN A 336 2.49 -22.92 -8.21
C GLN A 336 3.30 -24.00 -7.47
N ASP A 337 4.32 -23.62 -6.70
CA ASP A 337 5.08 -24.55 -5.86
C ASP A 337 4.52 -24.50 -4.41
N PRO A 338 3.97 -25.62 -3.87
CA PRO A 338 3.41 -25.65 -2.52
C PRO A 338 4.46 -25.51 -1.40
N VAL A 339 5.74 -25.75 -1.68
CA VAL A 339 6.84 -25.56 -0.72
C VAL A 339 7.29 -24.10 -0.68
N LEU A 340 7.40 -23.45 -1.85
CA LEU A 340 7.78 -22.04 -1.93
C LEU A 340 6.62 -21.10 -1.58
N ASN A 341 5.38 -21.47 -1.92
CA ASN A 341 4.17 -20.67 -1.76
C ASN A 341 3.07 -21.37 -0.94
N PRO A 342 3.34 -21.90 0.26
CA PRO A 342 2.41 -22.79 0.97
C PRO A 342 1.07 -22.12 1.31
N ARG A 343 1.03 -20.79 1.43
CA ARG A 343 -0.19 -20.05 1.82
C ARG A 343 -1.10 -19.70 0.65
N PHE A 344 -0.54 -19.59 -0.55
CA PHE A 344 -1.27 -19.06 -1.72
C PHE A 344 -1.06 -19.89 -2.98
N PHE A 345 -0.39 -21.04 -2.89
CA PHE A 345 -0.47 -22.10 -3.90
C PHE A 345 -1.94 -22.45 -4.16
N THR A 346 -2.72 -22.58 -3.07
CA THR A 346 -4.18 -22.62 -3.09
C THR A 346 -4.74 -21.95 -1.84
N TRP A 347 -5.95 -21.42 -1.91
CA TRP A 347 -6.69 -20.86 -0.79
C TRP A 347 -8.20 -21.03 -0.98
N ASN A 348 -8.93 -21.15 0.13
CA ASN A 348 -10.40 -21.12 0.17
C ASN A 348 -10.87 -19.94 1.04
N ARG A 349 -11.89 -19.22 0.61
CA ARG A 349 -12.50 -18.11 1.36
C ARG A 349 -14.01 -18.12 1.18
N ALA A 350 -14.73 -17.94 2.29
CA ALA A 350 -16.14 -17.59 2.27
C ALA A 350 -16.27 -16.07 2.37
N LEU A 351 -17.15 -15.48 1.55
CA LEU A 351 -17.51 -14.07 1.66
C LEU A 351 -18.94 -13.96 2.19
N ASP A 352 -19.10 -13.17 3.25
CA ASP A 352 -20.40 -12.86 3.84
C ASP A 352 -21.22 -12.00 2.88
N GLN A 353 -22.55 -12.18 2.93
CA GLN A 353 -23.52 -11.40 2.17
C GLN A 353 -23.19 -9.89 2.22
N ALA A 354 -23.01 -9.34 3.42
CA ALA A 354 -22.82 -7.90 3.60
C ALA A 354 -21.59 -7.34 2.87
N ILE A 355 -20.52 -8.15 2.76
CA ILE A 355 -19.31 -7.79 1.99
C ILE A 355 -19.63 -7.74 0.51
N LEU A 356 -20.37 -8.73 -0.01
CA LEU A 356 -20.75 -8.82 -1.42
C LEU A 356 -21.74 -7.72 -1.82
N ALA A 357 -22.80 -7.51 -1.05
CA ALA A 357 -23.76 -6.42 -1.26
C ALA A 357 -23.03 -5.07 -1.35
N LYS A 358 -22.16 -4.79 -0.38
CA LYS A 358 -21.34 -3.57 -0.38
C LYS A 358 -20.39 -3.49 -1.57
N ALA A 359 -19.75 -4.60 -1.96
CA ALA A 359 -18.82 -4.61 -3.09
C ALA A 359 -19.52 -4.26 -4.40
N PHE A 360 -20.72 -4.80 -4.62
CA PHE A 360 -21.51 -4.58 -5.84
C PHE A 360 -22.44 -3.36 -5.78
N LEU A 361 -22.57 -2.70 -4.63
CA LEU A 361 -23.52 -1.61 -4.38
C LEU A 361 -24.98 -2.06 -4.59
N LEU A 362 -25.30 -3.26 -4.10
CA LEU A 362 -26.63 -3.87 -4.15
C LEU A 362 -27.21 -3.98 -2.73
N ILE A 363 -28.53 -4.15 -2.62
CA ILE A 363 -29.21 -4.38 -1.34
C ILE A 363 -28.85 -5.75 -0.74
N ASP A 364 -28.67 -6.74 -1.61
CA ASP A 364 -28.24 -8.09 -1.31
C ASP A 364 -27.66 -8.73 -2.59
N VAL A 365 -27.30 -10.01 -2.52
CA VAL A 365 -26.76 -10.79 -3.64
C VAL A 365 -27.37 -12.19 -3.56
N VAL A 366 -28.20 -12.52 -4.53
CA VAL A 366 -28.86 -13.83 -4.66
C VAL A 366 -28.08 -14.77 -5.58
N SER A 367 -27.33 -14.24 -6.53
CA SER A 367 -26.49 -15.04 -7.43
C SER A 367 -25.23 -14.29 -7.84
N LEU A 368 -24.17 -15.07 -8.09
CA LEU A 368 -22.90 -14.61 -8.65
C LEU A 368 -22.57 -15.45 -9.89
N SER A 369 -22.08 -14.81 -10.94
CA SER A 369 -21.61 -15.48 -12.15
C SER A 369 -20.31 -14.86 -12.64
N ILE A 370 -19.31 -15.70 -12.92
CA ILE A 370 -18.09 -15.28 -13.63
C ILE A 370 -18.44 -15.23 -15.11
N ASN A 371 -18.50 -14.04 -15.68
CA ASN A 371 -18.92 -13.87 -17.09
C ASN A 371 -17.80 -14.24 -18.07
N SER A 372 -16.55 -13.94 -17.71
CA SER A 372 -15.39 -14.16 -18.58
C SER A 372 -14.07 -14.19 -17.80
N ARG A 373 -13.02 -14.73 -18.43
CA ARG A 373 -11.65 -14.76 -17.93
C ARG A 373 -10.71 -14.11 -18.93
N ASN A 374 -9.64 -13.48 -18.42
CA ASN A 374 -8.54 -13.03 -19.26
C ASN A 374 -7.73 -14.24 -19.75
N THR A 375 -6.90 -14.05 -20.77
CA THR A 375 -6.03 -15.11 -21.33
C THR A 375 -5.16 -15.80 -20.28
N THR A 376 -4.75 -15.05 -19.26
CA THR A 376 -3.96 -15.56 -18.15
C THR A 376 -4.74 -16.54 -17.29
N GLY A 377 -6.07 -16.40 -17.15
CA GLY A 377 -6.93 -17.18 -16.26
C GLY A 377 -7.57 -16.38 -15.12
N THR A 378 -7.13 -15.14 -14.88
CA THR A 378 -7.79 -14.23 -13.94
C THR A 378 -9.25 -13.97 -14.35
N VAL A 379 -10.13 -13.77 -13.37
CA VAL A 379 -11.51 -13.34 -13.64
C VAL A 379 -11.47 -11.95 -14.31
N ALA A 380 -11.98 -11.85 -15.53
CA ALA A 380 -12.07 -10.59 -16.24
C ALA A 380 -13.25 -9.78 -15.69
N THR A 381 -14.43 -10.40 -15.65
CA THR A 381 -15.65 -9.79 -15.11
C THR A 381 -16.50 -10.79 -14.34
N ILE A 382 -17.16 -10.30 -13.29
CA ILE A 382 -18.10 -11.04 -12.44
C ILE A 382 -19.36 -10.20 -12.24
N THR A 383 -20.53 -10.84 -12.28
CA THR A 383 -21.84 -10.19 -12.14
C THR A 383 -22.60 -10.75 -10.95
N ALA A 384 -23.14 -9.84 -10.14
CA ALA A 384 -24.07 -10.15 -9.07
C ALA A 384 -25.50 -9.76 -9.45
N THR A 385 -26.48 -10.53 -8.99
CA THR A 385 -27.91 -10.20 -9.07
C THR A 385 -28.47 -10.08 -7.65
N SER A 386 -29.33 -9.10 -7.38
CA SER A 386 -30.04 -8.91 -6.11
C SER A 386 -31.48 -9.45 -6.16
N SER A 387 -32.11 -9.56 -5.00
CA SER A 387 -33.49 -10.05 -4.83
C SER A 387 -34.54 -9.15 -5.49
N ASP A 388 -34.24 -7.86 -5.69
CA ASP A 388 -35.07 -6.93 -6.46
C ASP A 388 -34.81 -6.98 -7.99
N GLY A 389 -34.01 -7.94 -8.46
CA GLY A 389 -33.72 -8.18 -9.87
C GLY A 389 -32.65 -7.27 -10.48
N LYS A 390 -32.03 -6.37 -9.71
CA LYS A 390 -30.93 -5.54 -10.21
C LYS A 390 -29.66 -6.36 -10.39
N THR A 391 -28.86 -5.98 -11.38
CA THR A 391 -27.56 -6.59 -11.64
C THR A 391 -26.44 -5.57 -11.56
N SER A 392 -25.27 -5.99 -11.08
CA SER A 392 -24.07 -5.17 -11.03
C SER A 392 -22.86 -6.00 -11.46
N THR A 393 -22.07 -5.46 -12.40
CA THR A 393 -20.90 -6.13 -12.96
C THR A 393 -19.63 -5.40 -12.54
N LEU A 394 -18.64 -6.16 -12.09
CA LEU A 394 -17.32 -5.65 -11.72
C LEU A 394 -16.24 -6.36 -12.52
N ARG A 395 -15.12 -5.66 -12.75
CA ARG A 395 -13.86 -6.33 -13.12
C ARG A 395 -13.41 -7.23 -11.98
N GLY A 396 -12.76 -8.37 -12.28
CA GLY A 396 -12.32 -9.31 -11.25
C GLY A 396 -11.37 -8.68 -10.23
N GLU A 397 -10.44 -7.82 -10.65
CA GLU A 397 -9.53 -7.11 -9.74
C GLU A 397 -10.26 -6.07 -8.88
N THR A 398 -11.26 -5.37 -9.43
CA THR A 398 -12.13 -4.48 -8.64
C THR A 398 -12.90 -5.26 -7.59
N PHE A 399 -13.44 -6.43 -7.97
CA PHE A 399 -14.11 -7.32 -7.03
C PHE A 399 -13.16 -7.79 -5.93
N ARG A 400 -11.97 -8.31 -6.28
CA ARG A 400 -10.92 -8.71 -5.34
C ARG A 400 -10.59 -7.58 -4.36
N SER A 401 -10.35 -6.36 -4.87
CA SER A 401 -9.98 -5.22 -4.02
C SER A 401 -11.11 -4.83 -3.05
N ARG A 402 -12.38 -4.91 -3.47
CA ARG A 402 -13.54 -4.55 -2.63
C ARG A 402 -13.88 -5.63 -1.59
N THR A 403 -13.60 -6.90 -1.90
CA THR A 403 -13.91 -8.04 -1.02
C THR A 403 -12.71 -8.54 -0.22
N GLN A 404 -11.51 -8.03 -0.50
CA GLN A 404 -10.25 -8.47 0.10
C GLN A 404 -9.93 -9.95 -0.14
N LEU A 405 -10.44 -10.52 -1.23
CA LEU A 405 -9.96 -11.83 -1.68
C LEU A 405 -8.45 -11.77 -1.98
N PRO A 406 -7.72 -12.89 -1.81
CA PRO A 406 -6.28 -12.91 -2.03
C PRO A 406 -5.86 -12.47 -3.44
N SER A 407 -6.57 -12.89 -4.48
CA SER A 407 -6.26 -12.60 -5.89
C SER A 407 -7.52 -12.56 -6.76
N ALA A 408 -7.37 -12.17 -8.03
CA ALA A 408 -8.41 -12.32 -9.06
C ALA A 408 -8.41 -13.72 -9.72
N TRP A 409 -7.56 -14.63 -9.26
CA TRP A 409 -7.50 -16.03 -9.69
C TRP A 409 -8.36 -16.90 -8.79
N PHE A 410 -9.66 -16.95 -9.09
CA PHE A 410 -10.59 -17.75 -8.30
C PHE A 410 -11.70 -18.39 -9.12
N ASN A 411 -12.35 -19.38 -8.51
CA ASN A 411 -13.59 -20.03 -8.91
C ASN A 411 -14.64 -19.87 -7.80
N LEU A 412 -15.91 -19.89 -8.19
CA LEU A 412 -17.04 -20.10 -7.26
C LEU A 412 -17.14 -21.61 -6.99
N ILE A 413 -17.32 -22.01 -5.73
CA ILE A 413 -17.40 -23.44 -5.33
C ILE A 413 -18.60 -23.74 -4.45
#